data_AF-A0ABD2YUE5-F1
#
_entry.id   AF-A0ABD2YUE5-F1
#
_cell.length_a   1.000
_cell.length_b   1.000
_cell.length_c   1.000
_cell.angle_alpha   90.00
_cell.angle_beta   90.00
_cell.angle_gamma   90.00
#
_symmetry.space_group_name_H-M   'P 1'
#
loop_
_entity.id
_entity.type
_entity.pdbx_description
1 polymer ?
#
loop_
_entity_poly.entity_id
_entity_poly.type
_entity_poly.pdbx_seq_one_letter_code
_entity_poly.pdbx_strand_id
1 'polypeptide(L)'
;MVGMLEDAMGMHIDRVDENQTSGDPRDQLPKPNEETIQFLKLLENAEKQLYCEEYTKLSFITHLMQLKVESNWTNKSFTSLLQLFKRALLKPSNLLESYGEANKITEDLGFMCKTYDACPNNCMLFMVEDEEKDKCEICETSR
;
A
#
# COMPACT_ATOMS: atom_id res chain seq x y z
N MET A 1 8.07 4.61 10.39
CA MET A 1 7.34 3.94 9.29
C MET A 1 8.26 3.15 8.36
N VAL A 2 9.50 3.58 8.14
CA VAL A 2 10.53 2.86 7.34
C VAL A 2 10.79 1.43 7.86
N GLY A 3 11.01 1.25 9.17
CA GLY A 3 11.32 -0.07 9.74
C GLY A 3 10.22 -1.14 9.56
N MET A 4 8.93 -0.75 9.57
CA MET A 4 7.84 -1.72 9.40
C MET A 4 7.72 -2.23 7.94
N LEU A 5 8.19 -1.43 6.98
CA LEU A 5 8.20 -1.79 5.56
C LEU A 5 9.41 -2.66 5.21
N GLU A 6 10.57 -2.39 5.81
CA GLU A 6 11.75 -3.23 5.68
C GLU A 6 11.53 -4.62 6.31
N ASP A 7 10.85 -4.69 7.46
CA ASP A 7 10.50 -5.97 8.10
C ASP A 7 9.51 -6.81 7.27
N ALA A 8 8.59 -6.16 6.53
CA ALA A 8 7.62 -6.85 5.68
C ALA A 8 8.22 -7.33 4.34
N MET A 9 9.20 -6.60 3.80
CA MET A 9 9.86 -6.94 2.53
C MET A 9 11.15 -7.76 2.71
N GLY A 10 11.63 -7.93 3.95
CA GLY A 10 12.87 -8.65 4.28
C GLY A 10 12.77 -10.18 4.23
N MET A 11 11.58 -10.75 3.97
CA MET A 11 11.45 -12.18 3.74
C MET A 11 11.86 -12.50 2.28
N HIS A 12 13.13 -12.83 2.09
CA HIS A 12 13.54 -13.67 0.96
C HIS A 12 12.71 -14.96 1.02
N ILE A 13 11.70 -15.07 0.16
CA ILE A 13 11.10 -16.36 -0.15
C ILE A 13 12.13 -17.07 -1.01
N ASP A 14 13.00 -17.84 -0.34
CA ASP A 14 13.85 -18.79 -1.03
C ASP A 14 12.96 -19.71 -1.87
N ARG A 15 13.29 -19.79 -3.15
CA ARG A 15 12.66 -20.67 -4.14
C ARG A 15 12.50 -22.07 -3.52
N VAL A 16 11.26 -22.53 -3.38
CA VAL A 16 10.99 -23.94 -3.10
C VAL A 16 11.33 -24.72 -4.37
N ASP A 17 12.50 -25.33 -4.37
CA ASP A 17 12.97 -26.26 -5.40
C ASP A 17 12.20 -27.57 -5.25
N GLU A 18 11.55 -28.02 -6.33
CA GLU A 18 10.87 -29.31 -6.39
C GLU A 18 11.92 -30.43 -6.36
N ASN A 19 12.06 -31.15 -5.24
CA ASN A 19 12.24 -32.61 -5.16
C ASN A 19 12.80 -33.04 -3.79
N GLN A 20 11.95 -33.64 -2.94
CA GLN A 20 12.17 -34.98 -2.37
C GLN A 20 11.07 -35.35 -1.36
N THR A 21 10.36 -36.43 -1.68
CA THR A 21 9.38 -37.12 -0.86
C THR A 21 10.00 -37.67 0.44
N SER A 22 9.53 -37.20 1.59
CA SER A 22 9.46 -37.99 2.82
C SER A 22 8.28 -37.49 3.66
N GLY A 23 7.38 -38.40 4.05
CA GLY A 23 6.06 -38.05 4.60
C GLY A 23 6.10 -37.36 5.96
N ASP A 24 5.43 -36.20 6.07
CA ASP A 24 5.18 -35.46 7.31
C ASP A 24 3.65 -35.36 7.53
N PRO A 25 3.10 -35.72 8.71
CA PRO A 25 1.65 -35.68 9.00
C PRO A 25 0.98 -34.29 9.03
N ARG A 26 1.58 -33.24 8.45
CA ARG A 26 1.09 -31.85 8.51
C ARG A 26 0.16 -31.44 7.36
N ASP A 27 -0.26 -32.37 6.52
CA ASP A 27 -1.03 -32.11 5.28
C ASP A 27 -2.53 -31.80 5.47
N GLN A 28 -2.88 -31.10 6.55
CA GLN A 28 -4.18 -30.44 6.64
C GLN A 28 -3.98 -28.97 6.96
N LEU A 29 -3.28 -28.25 6.08
CA LEU A 29 -3.57 -26.83 5.94
C LEU A 29 -5.05 -26.74 5.51
N PRO A 30 -5.91 -26.04 6.27
CA PRO A 30 -7.30 -25.86 5.87
C PRO A 30 -7.32 -25.36 4.43
N LYS A 31 -8.19 -25.93 3.58
CA LYS A 31 -8.39 -25.40 2.23
C LYS A 31 -8.55 -23.88 2.36
N PRO A 32 -7.72 -23.08 1.66
CA PRO A 32 -7.80 -21.63 1.75
C PRO A 32 -9.24 -21.20 1.54
N ASN A 33 -9.80 -20.47 2.50
CA ASN A 33 -11.10 -19.85 2.31
C ASN A 33 -11.00 -18.81 1.18
N GLU A 34 -12.14 -18.36 0.67
CA GLU A 34 -12.18 -17.42 -0.47
C GLU A 34 -11.39 -16.13 -0.18
N GLU A 35 -11.42 -15.63 1.05
CA GLU A 35 -10.64 -14.46 1.48
C GLU A 35 -9.13 -14.71 1.38
N THR A 36 -8.65 -15.87 1.83
CA THR A 36 -7.24 -16.26 1.74
C THR A 36 -6.80 -16.35 0.27
N ILE A 37 -7.65 -16.91 -0.60
CA ILE A 37 -7.37 -17.01 -2.04
C ILE A 37 -7.25 -15.61 -2.65
N GLN A 38 -8.12 -14.67 -2.28
CA GLN A 38 -8.08 -13.29 -2.77
C GLN A 38 -6.82 -12.55 -2.29
N PHE A 39 -6.47 -12.70 -1.02
CA PHE A 39 -5.26 -12.11 -0.45
C PHE A 39 -3.98 -12.64 -1.13
N LEU A 40 -3.90 -13.96 -1.38
CA LEU A 40 -2.77 -14.55 -2.09
C LEU A 40 -2.65 -14.04 -3.53
N LYS A 41 -3.76 -13.83 -4.23
CA LYS A 41 -3.75 -13.21 -5.58
C LYS A 41 -3.29 -11.75 -5.54
N LEU A 42 -3.60 -11.03 -4.47
CA LEU A 42 -3.12 -9.65 -4.28
C LEU A 42 -1.61 -9.64 -4.04
N LEU A 43 -1.10 -10.54 -3.20
CA LEU A 43 0.32 -10.75 -2.95
C LEU A 43 1.08 -11.09 -4.24
N GLU A 44 0.60 -12.05 -5.03
CA GLU A 44 1.24 -12.43 -6.29
C GLU A 44 1.35 -11.23 -7.26
N ASN A 45 0.30 -10.40 -7.34
CA ASN A 45 0.32 -9.19 -8.15
C ASN A 45 1.20 -8.09 -7.58
N ALA A 46 1.34 -8.03 -6.25
CA ALA A 46 2.17 -7.07 -5.53
C ALA A 46 3.68 -7.36 -5.68
N GLU A 47 4.04 -8.64 -5.66
CA GLU A 47 5.41 -9.15 -5.84
C GLU A 47 5.86 -9.14 -7.30
N LYS A 48 4.93 -9.05 -8.25
CA LYS A 48 5.24 -8.97 -9.68
C LYS A 48 6.20 -7.81 -9.97
N GLN A 49 7.31 -8.13 -10.63
CA GLN A 49 8.35 -7.17 -10.98
C GLN A 49 7.84 -6.07 -11.92
N LEU A 50 8.30 -4.84 -11.69
CA LEU A 50 7.82 -3.66 -12.39
C LEU A 50 8.86 -3.15 -13.40
N TYR A 51 8.99 -3.81 -14.56
CA TYR A 51 9.89 -3.48 -15.70
C TYR A 51 11.40 -3.40 -15.42
N CYS A 52 11.84 -2.92 -14.26
CA CYS A 52 13.19 -2.95 -13.73
C CYS A 52 13.28 -4.04 -12.66
N GLU A 53 14.31 -4.88 -12.70
CA GLU A 53 14.52 -5.99 -11.75
C GLU A 53 14.71 -5.50 -10.31
N GLU A 54 14.94 -4.19 -10.11
CA GLU A 54 15.21 -3.58 -8.81
C GLU A 54 13.94 -3.30 -7.97
N TYR A 55 12.75 -3.24 -8.58
CA TYR A 55 11.51 -2.91 -7.87
C TYR A 55 10.35 -3.85 -8.19
N THR A 56 9.73 -4.42 -7.15
CA THR A 56 8.40 -5.03 -7.23
C THR A 56 7.33 -3.95 -7.38
N LYS A 57 6.13 -4.31 -7.87
CA LYS A 57 5.01 -3.38 -7.99
C LYS A 57 4.69 -2.70 -6.66
N LEU A 58 4.64 -3.47 -5.57
CA LEU A 58 4.38 -2.94 -4.24
C LEU A 58 5.49 -1.99 -3.78
N SER A 59 6.76 -2.39 -3.90
CA SER A 59 7.88 -1.54 -3.47
C SER A 59 7.87 -0.19 -4.18
N PHE A 60 7.58 -0.17 -5.48
CA PHE A 60 7.50 1.05 -6.27
C PHE A 60 6.36 1.96 -5.80
N ILE A 61 5.18 1.40 -5.57
CA ILE A 61 4.00 2.15 -5.09
C ILE A 61 4.27 2.71 -3.68
N THR A 62 4.85 1.91 -2.80
CA THR A 62 5.19 2.32 -1.44
C THR A 62 6.15 3.52 -1.45
N HIS A 63 7.22 3.46 -2.24
CA HIS A 63 8.17 4.57 -2.36
C HIS A 63 7.51 5.83 -2.95
N LEU A 64 6.62 5.67 -3.94
CA LEU A 64 5.85 6.79 -4.48
C LEU A 64 4.89 7.40 -3.44
N MET A 65 4.24 6.58 -2.62
CA MET A 65 3.35 7.05 -1.55
C MET A 65 4.13 7.79 -0.47
N GLN A 66 5.33 7.33 -0.12
CA GLN A 66 6.25 8.05 0.77
C GLN A 66 6.62 9.41 0.18
N LEU A 67 7.07 9.46 -1.07
CA LEU A 67 7.40 10.70 -1.77
C LEU A 67 6.22 11.67 -1.84
N LYS A 68 5.00 11.15 -2.05
CA LYS A 68 3.77 11.96 -2.05
C LYS A 68 3.58 12.65 -0.71
N VAL A 69 3.75 11.92 0.40
CA VAL A 69 3.58 12.45 1.77
C VAL A 69 4.69 13.46 2.08
N GLU A 70 5.95 13.09 1.84
CA GLU A 70 7.11 13.95 2.12
C GLU A 70 7.10 15.25 1.30
N SER A 71 6.62 15.18 0.06
CA SER A 71 6.57 16.31 -0.87
C SER A 71 5.21 17.02 -0.91
N ASN A 72 4.27 16.62 -0.06
CA ASN A 72 2.89 17.15 -0.03
C ASN A 72 2.21 17.19 -1.40
N TRP A 73 2.41 16.16 -2.22
CA TRP A 73 1.77 16.09 -3.53
C TRP A 73 0.27 15.93 -3.39
N THR A 74 -0.46 16.74 -4.16
CA THR A 74 -1.90 16.58 -4.30
C THR A 74 -2.22 15.25 -4.99
N ASN A 75 -3.39 14.67 -4.69
CA ASN A 75 -3.83 13.44 -5.36
C ASN A 75 -3.93 13.62 -6.89
N LYS A 76 -4.26 14.84 -7.34
CA LYS A 76 -4.28 15.20 -8.77
C LYS A 76 -2.89 15.10 -9.40
N SER A 77 -1.88 15.76 -8.81
CA SER A 77 -0.51 15.70 -9.32
C SER A 77 0.07 14.29 -9.27
N PHE A 78 -0.22 13.54 -8.21
CA PHE A 78 0.21 12.14 -8.07
C PHE A 78 -0.38 11.25 -9.18
N THR A 79 -1.68 11.40 -9.42
CA THR A 79 -2.38 10.66 -10.48
C THR A 79 -1.81 10.99 -11.87
N SER A 80 -1.54 12.28 -12.15
CA SER A 80 -0.90 12.68 -13.42
C SER A 80 0.50 12.09 -13.58
N LEU A 81 1.28 11.98 -12.51
CA LEU A 81 2.59 11.35 -12.52
C LEU A 81 2.49 9.84 -12.82
N LEU A 82 1.57 9.13 -12.19
CA LEU A 82 1.33 7.71 -12.48
C LEU A 82 0.96 7.47 -13.94
N GLN A 83 0.07 8.31 -14.49
CA GLN A 83 -0.30 8.24 -15.91
C GLN A 83 0.89 8.48 -16.84
N LEU A 84 1.80 9.38 -16.47
CA LEU A 84 3.02 9.63 -17.22
C LEU A 84 3.95 8.41 -17.20
N PHE A 85 4.19 7.82 -16.02
CA PHE A 85 5.01 6.61 -15.91
C PHE A 85 4.42 5.44 -16.68
N LYS A 86 3.09 5.29 -16.66
CA LYS A 86 2.40 4.26 -17.45
C LYS A 86 2.64 4.43 -18.95
N ARG A 87 2.67 5.67 -19.45
CA ARG A 87 2.91 5.96 -20.89
C ARG A 87 4.38 5.85 -21.28
N ALA A 88 5.28 6.27 -20.40
CA ALA A 88 6.70 6.44 -20.70
C ALA A 88 7.55 5.20 -20.42
N LEU A 89 7.24 4.44 -19.36
CA LEU A 89 8.14 3.42 -18.83
C LEU A 89 7.56 2.00 -18.80
N LEU A 90 6.24 1.84 -18.82
CA LEU A 90 5.62 0.57 -18.47
C LEU A 90 4.70 0.06 -19.58
N LYS A 91 4.73 -1.25 -19.83
CA LYS A 91 3.64 -1.89 -20.57
C LYS A 91 2.32 -1.60 -19.84
N PRO A 92 1.22 -1.29 -20.56
CA PRO A 92 0.00 -0.72 -19.97
C PRO A 92 -0.71 -1.56 -18.90
N SER A 93 -0.24 -2.77 -18.59
CA SER A 93 -0.86 -3.68 -17.62
C SER A 93 -0.24 -3.69 -16.21
N ASN A 94 0.94 -3.10 -16.00
CA ASN A 94 1.69 -3.35 -14.76
C ASN A 94 1.62 -2.21 -13.73
N LEU A 95 1.21 -1.00 -14.14
CA LEU A 95 1.10 0.16 -13.24
C LEU A 95 -0.36 0.55 -12.97
N LEU A 96 -0.58 1.05 -11.76
CA LEU A 96 -1.82 1.67 -11.33
C LEU A 96 -2.07 3.01 -12.04
N GLU A 97 -3.34 3.35 -12.21
CA GLU A 97 -3.75 4.54 -12.96
C GLU A 97 -4.10 5.73 -12.07
N SER A 98 -4.29 5.50 -10.77
CA SER A 98 -4.76 6.52 -9.84
C SER A 98 -4.27 6.30 -8.41
N TYR A 99 -4.33 7.37 -7.63
CA TYR A 99 -4.16 7.29 -6.18
C TYR A 99 -5.15 6.32 -5.53
N GLY A 100 -6.41 6.30 -5.98
CA GLY A 100 -7.44 5.42 -5.42
C GLY A 100 -7.09 3.94 -5.59
N GLU A 101 -6.57 3.55 -6.75
CA GLU A 101 -6.09 2.18 -6.97
C GLU A 101 -4.87 1.83 -6.10
N ALA A 102 -3.96 2.79 -5.91
CA ALA A 102 -2.80 2.61 -5.03
C ALA A 102 -3.23 2.42 -3.57
N ASN A 103 -4.12 3.30 -3.10
CA ASN A 103 -4.65 3.26 -1.75
C ASN A 103 -5.45 1.99 -1.50
N LYS A 104 -6.19 1.51 -2.51
CA LYS A 104 -6.94 0.26 -2.41
C LYS A 104 -6.02 -0.96 -2.26
N ILE A 105 -4.94 -1.05 -3.04
CA ILE A 105 -3.98 -2.15 -2.89
C ILE A 105 -3.34 -2.12 -1.49
N THR A 106 -3.02 -0.94 -0.96
CA THR A 106 -2.50 -0.85 0.41
C THR A 106 -3.54 -1.29 1.43
N GLU A 107 -4.80 -0.87 1.30
CA GLU A 107 -5.90 -1.28 2.21
C GLU A 107 -6.19 -2.79 2.13
N ASP A 108 -6.26 -3.35 0.92
CA ASP A 108 -6.51 -4.79 0.67
C ASP A 108 -5.37 -5.67 1.23
N LEU A 109 -4.15 -5.12 1.33
CA LEU A 109 -2.99 -5.74 1.98
C LEU A 109 -2.92 -5.47 3.50
N GLY A 110 -3.90 -4.77 4.07
CA GLY A 110 -3.97 -4.44 5.50
C GLY A 110 -3.23 -3.16 5.91
N PHE A 111 -2.62 -2.44 4.98
CA PHE A 111 -2.02 -1.12 5.21
C PHE A 111 -3.10 -0.02 5.15
N MET A 112 -3.88 0.08 6.23
CA MET A 112 -4.97 1.04 6.37
C MET A 112 -4.43 2.47 6.57
N CYS A 113 -4.59 3.34 5.57
CA CYS A 113 -4.33 4.78 5.69
C CYS A 113 -5.59 5.52 6.15
N LYS A 114 -5.68 5.88 7.43
CA LYS A 114 -6.76 6.73 7.95
C LYS A 114 -6.43 8.21 7.70
N THR A 115 -7.33 8.91 7.01
CA THR A 115 -7.26 10.37 6.86
C THR A 115 -8.04 11.04 7.98
N TYR A 116 -7.45 12.06 8.57
CA TYR A 116 -8.07 12.91 9.59
C TYR A 116 -8.07 14.35 9.09
N ASP A 117 -9.12 15.11 9.38
CA ASP A 117 -9.12 16.53 9.08
C ASP A 117 -8.08 17.22 9.97
N ALA A 118 -7.34 18.17 9.40
CA ALA A 118 -6.40 18.99 10.14
C ALA A 118 -7.02 20.35 10.41
N CYS A 119 -6.81 20.88 11.61
CA CYS A 119 -7.09 22.28 11.88
C CYS A 119 -6.38 23.17 10.82
N PRO A 120 -7.03 24.22 10.28
CA PRO A 120 -6.39 25.13 9.32
C PRO A 120 -5.08 25.76 9.82
N ASN A 121 -4.96 25.96 11.13
CA ASN A 121 -3.74 26.47 11.78
C ASN A 121 -2.79 25.36 12.23
N ASN A 122 -3.03 24.12 11.80
CA ASN A 122 -2.20 22.95 12.06
C ASN A 122 -2.00 22.61 13.55
N CYS A 123 -2.92 23.04 14.42
CA CYS A 123 -2.80 22.85 15.88
C CYS A 123 -3.15 21.43 16.33
N MET A 124 -4.08 20.76 15.64
CA MET A 124 -4.52 19.40 15.95
C MET A 124 -5.12 18.71 14.71
N LEU A 125 -5.22 17.38 14.77
CA LEU A 125 -6.01 16.57 13.85
C LEU A 125 -7.33 16.21 14.53
N PHE A 126 -8.44 16.25 13.78
CA PHE A 126 -9.75 15.78 14.22
C PHE A 126 -9.81 14.26 14.06
N MET A 127 -9.67 13.53 15.17
CA MET A 127 -9.76 12.07 15.20
C MET A 127 -11.22 11.60 15.27
N VAL A 128 -11.45 10.29 15.26
CA VAL A 128 -12.81 9.70 15.35
C VAL A 128 -13.57 10.18 16.60
N GLU A 129 -12.85 10.40 17.70
CA GLU A 129 -13.40 10.93 18.96
C GLU A 129 -13.83 12.41 18.85
N ASP A 130 -13.38 13.11 17.80
CA ASP A 130 -13.67 14.52 17.52
C ASP A 130 -14.74 14.68 16.42
N GLU A 131 -15.50 13.62 16.10
CA GLU A 131 -16.52 13.67 15.03
C GLU A 131 -17.53 14.81 15.21
N GLU A 132 -17.91 15.10 16.46
CA GLU A 132 -18.85 16.18 16.80
C GLU A 132 -18.17 17.55 16.99
N LYS A 133 -16.84 17.65 16.87
CA LYS A 133 -16.11 18.90 17.06
C LYS A 133 -16.02 19.66 15.73
N ASP A 134 -16.68 20.81 15.70
CA ASP A 134 -16.61 21.76 14.57
C ASP A 134 -15.51 22.83 14.75
N LYS A 135 -14.79 22.82 15.88
CA LYS A 135 -13.77 23.81 16.20
C LYS A 135 -12.53 23.17 16.81
N CYS A 136 -11.37 23.76 16.52
CA CYS A 136 -10.12 23.40 17.13
C CYS A 136 -10.10 23.77 18.62
N GLU A 137 -9.69 22.84 19.48
CA GLU A 137 -9.59 23.08 20.93
C GLU A 137 -8.47 24.05 21.33
N ILE A 138 -7.49 24.27 20.44
CA ILE A 138 -6.30 25.08 20.72
C ILE A 138 -6.48 26.52 20.24
N CYS A 139 -7.03 26.70 19.02
CA CYS A 139 -7.12 28.02 18.40
C CYS A 139 -8.56 28.44 18.06
N GLU A 140 -9.57 27.66 18.46
CA GLU A 140 -11.00 27.91 18.25
C GLU A 140 -11.43 28.09 16.78
N THR A 141 -10.50 27.87 15.85
CA THR A 141 -10.74 27.97 14.41
C THR A 141 -11.63 26.83 13.98
N SER A 142 -12.60 27.12 13.09
CA SER A 142 -13.48 26.11 12.52
C SER A 142 -12.66 24.97 11.91
N ARG A 143 -13.15 23.75 12.08
CA ARG A 143 -12.78 22.60 11.27
C ARG A 143 -12.97 22.91 9.78
#